data_AF-A0AA35N7A0-F1
#
_entry.id   AF-A0AA35N7A0-F1
#
_cell.length_a   1.000
_cell.length_b   1.000
_cell.length_c   1.000
_cell.angle_alpha   90.00
_cell.angle_beta   90.00
_cell.angle_gamma   90.00
#
_symmetry.space_group_name_H-M   'P 1'
#
loop_
_entity.id
_entity.type
_entity.pdbx_description
1 polymer ?
#
loop_
_entity_poly.entity_id
_entity_poly.type
_entity_poly.pdbx_seq_one_letter_code
_entity_poly.pdbx_strand_id
1 'polypeptide(L)'
;MIIKLSPVRSDAHLSVVKAGDTLEVNGVALDFSRLADGATLPAEAVGCDFVIAPVERINGDLVLTLMLPHDADAPQGARFPVDLYPADGQVQLPGLDLGERLDATPGVIDWSQVITAEAKAQADAEQLLATVVSEQAQRRAVADAAIAPLQDAVELDEATEAEAALLIDWKRYRVALSRLADQEGYPNDIDWPAPPA
;
A
#
# COMPACT_ATOMS: atom_id res chain seq x y z
N MET A 1 12.77 -15.71 -2.53
CA MET A 1 11.97 -15.19 -3.68
C MET A 1 10.66 -15.95 -3.76
N ILE A 2 9.56 -15.20 -3.73
CA ILE A 2 8.18 -15.65 -3.82
C ILE A 2 7.62 -15.16 -5.15
N ILE A 3 7.09 -16.06 -5.96
CA ILE A 3 6.48 -15.74 -7.24
C ILE A 3 4.98 -15.94 -7.11
N LYS A 4 4.24 -14.83 -7.15
CA LYS A 4 2.78 -14.84 -7.28
C LYS A 4 2.40 -14.92 -8.75
N LEU A 5 1.25 -15.49 -9.04
CA LEU A 5 0.78 -15.70 -10.41
C LEU A 5 -0.60 -15.09 -10.57
N SER A 6 -0.78 -14.30 -11.63
CA SER A 6 -2.07 -13.74 -12.01
C SER A 6 -2.52 -14.40 -13.32
N PRO A 7 -3.54 -15.28 -13.28
CA PRO A 7 -3.96 -16.04 -14.44
C PRO A 7 -4.63 -15.15 -15.50
N VAL A 8 -4.22 -15.30 -16.75
CA VAL A 8 -4.78 -14.57 -17.89
C VAL A 8 -5.02 -15.53 -19.05
N ARG A 9 -6.23 -15.51 -19.62
CA ARG A 9 -6.50 -16.28 -20.84
C ARG A 9 -5.77 -15.64 -22.01
N SER A 10 -4.75 -16.30 -22.52
CA SER A 10 -3.83 -15.78 -23.54
C SER A 10 -3.04 -16.93 -24.17
N ASP A 11 -2.73 -16.81 -25.46
CA ASP A 11 -1.87 -17.75 -26.20
C ASP A 11 -0.37 -17.42 -26.02
N ALA A 12 -0.02 -16.48 -25.13
CA ALA A 12 1.36 -16.11 -24.85
C ALA A 12 2.12 -17.27 -24.17
N HIS A 13 3.41 -17.38 -24.45
CA HIS A 13 4.29 -18.34 -23.79
C HIS A 13 4.98 -17.72 -22.57
N LEU A 14 5.16 -18.52 -21.51
CA LEU A 14 5.90 -18.13 -20.32
C LEU A 14 6.84 -19.25 -19.88
N SER A 15 8.13 -18.93 -19.81
CA SER A 15 9.19 -19.75 -19.22
C SER A 15 9.93 -18.93 -18.18
N VAL A 16 10.22 -19.53 -17.02
CA VAL A 16 10.82 -18.85 -15.87
C VAL A 16 11.96 -19.67 -15.30
N VAL A 17 13.11 -19.03 -15.08
CA VAL A 17 14.26 -19.63 -14.39
C VAL A 17 14.67 -18.71 -13.25
N LYS A 18 14.86 -19.27 -12.05
CA LYS A 18 15.36 -18.54 -10.90
C LYS A 18 16.84 -18.84 -10.66
N ALA A 19 17.63 -17.81 -10.38
CA ALA A 19 19.01 -17.95 -9.92
C ALA A 19 19.31 -16.89 -8.86
N GLY A 20 19.20 -17.26 -7.57
CA GLY A 20 19.31 -16.30 -6.46
C GLY A 20 18.25 -15.20 -6.56
N ASP A 21 18.70 -13.96 -6.71
CA ASP A 21 17.86 -12.76 -6.89
C ASP A 21 17.60 -12.40 -8.36
N THR A 22 18.12 -13.20 -9.30
CA THR A 22 17.85 -13.04 -10.73
C THR A 22 16.68 -13.93 -11.13
N LEU A 23 15.73 -13.34 -11.85
CA LEU A 23 14.64 -14.06 -12.51
C LEU A 23 14.78 -13.93 -14.02
N GLU A 24 14.97 -15.04 -14.70
CA GLU A 24 14.88 -15.09 -16.15
C GLU A 24 13.43 -15.32 -16.55
N VAL A 25 12.91 -14.47 -17.43
CA VAL A 25 11.57 -14.60 -18.01
C VAL A 25 11.69 -14.61 -19.53
N ASN A 26 11.28 -15.70 -20.17
CA ASN A 26 11.34 -15.88 -21.63
C ASN A 26 12.72 -15.53 -22.25
N GLY A 27 13.81 -15.93 -21.59
CA GLY A 27 15.18 -15.66 -22.08
C GLY A 27 15.70 -14.25 -21.78
N VAL A 28 15.04 -13.49 -20.90
CA VAL A 28 15.53 -12.19 -20.42
C VAL A 28 15.82 -12.29 -18.93
N ALA A 29 17.09 -12.13 -18.54
CA ALA A 29 17.54 -12.19 -17.15
C ALA A 29 17.38 -10.85 -16.43
N LEU A 30 16.48 -10.79 -15.44
CA LEU A 30 16.20 -9.63 -14.62
C LEU A 30 16.89 -9.78 -13.26
N ASP A 31 17.95 -9.02 -13.01
CA ASP A 31 18.73 -9.07 -11.78
C ASP A 31 18.19 -8.10 -10.73
N PHE A 32 17.50 -8.60 -9.69
CA PHE A 32 16.92 -7.79 -8.61
C PHE A 32 17.84 -7.66 -7.38
N SER A 33 19.12 -8.01 -7.48
CA SER A 33 20.07 -7.95 -6.36
C SER A 33 20.23 -6.54 -5.76
N ARG A 34 19.92 -5.49 -6.53
CA ARG A 34 20.00 -4.09 -6.08
C ARG A 34 18.77 -3.61 -5.30
N LEU A 35 17.68 -4.36 -5.30
CA LEU A 35 16.48 -3.98 -4.57
C LEU A 35 16.72 -4.24 -3.07
N ALA A 36 16.84 -3.17 -2.27
CA ALA A 36 17.04 -3.28 -0.82
C ALA A 36 15.79 -3.78 -0.09
N ASP A 37 15.96 -4.30 1.12
CA ASP A 37 14.82 -4.73 1.95
C ASP A 37 13.89 -3.55 2.28
N GLY A 38 12.58 -3.80 2.21
CA GLY A 38 11.53 -2.79 2.34
C GLY A 38 11.35 -1.87 1.12
N ALA A 39 12.22 -1.96 0.11
CA ALA A 39 12.10 -1.17 -1.11
C ALA A 39 11.10 -1.79 -2.10
N THR A 40 10.56 -0.95 -2.98
CA THR A 40 9.60 -1.31 -4.01
C THR A 40 10.12 -0.82 -5.36
N LEU A 41 10.13 -1.72 -6.36
CA LEU A 41 10.41 -1.42 -7.75
C LEU A 41 9.10 -1.49 -8.54
N PRO A 42 8.63 -0.38 -9.14
CA PRO A 42 7.43 -0.38 -9.98
C PRO A 42 7.52 -1.38 -11.14
N ALA A 43 6.39 -1.94 -11.56
CA ALA A 43 6.36 -2.97 -12.61
C ALA A 43 6.91 -2.46 -13.94
N GLU A 44 6.55 -1.22 -14.29
CA GLU A 44 7.00 -0.49 -15.47
C GLU A 44 8.53 -0.30 -15.52
N ALA A 45 9.19 -0.27 -14.37
CA ALA A 45 10.63 -0.12 -14.26
C ALA A 45 11.38 -1.44 -14.51
N VAL A 46 10.69 -2.59 -14.44
CA VAL A 46 11.28 -3.91 -14.65
C VAL A 46 11.60 -4.15 -16.14
N GLY A 47 10.86 -3.50 -17.05
CA GLY A 47 11.04 -3.67 -18.49
C GLY A 47 10.59 -5.05 -19.00
N CYS A 48 9.65 -5.70 -18.31
CA CYS A 48 9.13 -7.03 -18.66
C CYS A 48 7.60 -7.05 -18.56
N ASP A 49 6.91 -7.27 -19.68
CA ASP A 49 5.44 -7.28 -19.77
C ASP A 49 4.77 -8.38 -18.92
N PHE A 50 5.52 -9.41 -18.55
CA PHE A 50 5.03 -10.49 -17.70
C PHE A 50 5.08 -10.13 -16.22
N VAL A 51 5.88 -9.13 -15.80
CA VAL A 51 5.87 -8.62 -14.42
C VAL A 51 4.82 -7.52 -14.34
N ILE A 52 3.68 -7.85 -13.74
CA ILE A 52 2.47 -7.00 -13.82
C ILE A 52 2.13 -6.27 -12.51
N ALA A 53 2.95 -6.45 -11.48
CA ALA A 53 2.82 -5.77 -10.20
C ALA A 53 4.21 -5.32 -9.72
N PRO A 54 4.28 -4.32 -8.83
CA PRO A 54 5.55 -3.92 -8.24
C PRO A 54 6.30 -5.12 -7.63
N VAL A 55 7.61 -5.10 -7.77
CA VAL A 55 8.51 -6.06 -7.13
C VAL A 55 8.93 -5.46 -5.80
N GLU A 56 8.69 -6.18 -4.72
CA GLU A 56 9.05 -5.74 -3.37
C GLU A 56 10.09 -6.69 -2.78
N ARG A 57 10.98 -6.18 -1.93
CA ARG A 57 11.74 -7.04 -1.02
C ARG A 57 11.17 -6.87 0.39
N ILE A 58 10.74 -7.98 0.97
CA ILE A 58 10.06 -8.00 2.27
C ILE A 58 10.77 -9.04 3.15
N ASN A 59 11.39 -8.58 4.24
CA ASN A 59 12.16 -9.42 5.16
C ASN A 59 13.25 -10.25 4.44
N GLY A 60 13.89 -9.65 3.43
CA GLY A 60 14.92 -10.28 2.60
C GLY A 60 14.40 -11.07 1.40
N ASP A 61 13.12 -11.43 1.36
CA ASP A 61 12.51 -12.15 0.24
C ASP A 61 12.00 -11.21 -0.84
N LEU A 62 12.45 -11.42 -2.08
CA LEU A 62 11.82 -10.82 -3.26
C LEU A 62 10.41 -11.38 -3.44
N VAL A 63 9.42 -10.51 -3.62
CA VAL A 63 8.04 -10.84 -3.92
C VAL A 63 7.65 -10.14 -5.21
N LEU A 64 7.21 -10.90 -6.21
CA LEU A 64 6.76 -10.37 -7.49
C LEU A 64 5.53 -11.12 -8.00
N THR A 65 4.79 -10.51 -8.92
CA THR A 65 3.63 -11.14 -9.56
C THR A 65 3.85 -11.24 -11.06
N LEU A 66 3.78 -12.47 -11.58
CA LEU A 66 3.83 -12.73 -13.01
C LEU A 66 2.42 -12.94 -13.59
N MET A 67 2.19 -12.43 -14.80
CA MET A 67 1.08 -12.87 -15.63
C MET A 67 1.28 -14.34 -16.00
N LEU A 68 0.34 -15.21 -15.65
CA LEU A 68 0.33 -16.63 -16.02
C LEU A 68 -0.63 -16.84 -17.20
N PRO A 69 -0.12 -16.98 -18.44
CA PRO A 69 -0.97 -17.29 -19.58
C PRO A 69 -1.56 -18.70 -19.45
N HIS A 70 -2.83 -18.86 -19.81
CA HIS A 70 -3.48 -20.16 -19.81
C HIS A 70 -4.54 -20.30 -20.90
N ASP A 71 -4.79 -21.54 -21.32
CA ASP A 71 -5.82 -21.88 -22.31
C ASP A 71 -7.23 -21.94 -21.71
N ALA A 72 -8.23 -22.12 -22.57
CA ALA A 72 -9.63 -22.33 -22.17
C ALA A 72 -9.81 -23.54 -21.24
N ASP A 73 -9.05 -24.61 -21.51
CA ASP A 73 -9.14 -25.90 -20.81
C ASP A 73 -8.10 -26.04 -19.68
N ALA A 74 -7.46 -24.93 -19.28
CA ALA A 74 -6.39 -24.93 -18.29
C ALA A 74 -6.80 -25.61 -16.97
N PRO A 75 -5.89 -26.32 -16.27
CA PRO A 75 -6.22 -26.97 -15.01
C PRO A 75 -6.58 -25.96 -13.90
N GLN A 76 -7.24 -26.43 -12.84
CA GLN A 76 -7.65 -25.57 -11.72
C GLN A 76 -6.46 -24.80 -11.12
N GLY A 77 -5.30 -25.46 -10.97
CA GLY A 77 -4.10 -24.81 -10.46
C GLY A 77 -3.56 -23.70 -11.35
N ALA A 78 -3.87 -23.68 -12.64
CA ALA A 78 -3.52 -22.58 -13.54
C ALA A 78 -4.54 -21.43 -13.45
N ARG A 79 -5.83 -21.72 -13.23
CA ARG A 79 -6.88 -20.69 -13.09
C ARG A 79 -6.93 -20.06 -11.69
N PHE A 80 -6.45 -20.78 -10.68
CA PHE A 80 -6.41 -20.35 -9.28
C PHE A 80 -5.05 -20.73 -8.70
N PRO A 81 -3.96 -20.10 -9.18
CA PRO A 81 -2.63 -20.45 -8.75
C PRO A 81 -2.40 -20.06 -7.28
N VAL A 82 -1.54 -20.85 -6.63
CA VAL A 82 -0.98 -20.53 -5.32
C VAL A 82 0.39 -19.88 -5.50
N ASP A 83 0.85 -19.17 -4.47
CA ASP A 83 2.19 -18.58 -4.45
C ASP A 83 3.26 -19.68 -4.56
N LEU A 84 4.30 -19.41 -5.35
CA LEU A 84 5.42 -20.33 -5.57
C LEU A 84 6.65 -19.91 -4.78
N TYR A 85 7.37 -20.91 -4.26
CA TYR A 85 8.62 -20.76 -3.51
C TYR A 85 9.75 -21.57 -4.18
N PRO A 86 10.17 -21.19 -5.40
CA PRO A 86 11.07 -22.02 -6.19
C PRO A 86 12.50 -22.07 -5.64
N ALA A 87 13.11 -23.25 -5.74
CA ALA A 87 14.56 -23.39 -5.70
C ALA A 87 15.20 -22.74 -6.94
N ASP A 88 16.52 -22.59 -6.94
CA ASP A 88 17.23 -22.18 -8.16
C ASP A 88 17.09 -23.24 -9.25
N GLY A 89 16.96 -22.78 -10.49
CA GLY A 89 16.66 -23.61 -11.66
C GLY A 89 15.36 -23.23 -12.35
N GLN A 90 14.92 -24.08 -13.26
CA GLN A 90 13.69 -23.87 -14.01
C GLN A 90 12.48 -24.00 -13.08
N VAL A 91 11.55 -23.05 -13.18
CA VAL A 91 10.36 -22.98 -12.32
C VAL A 91 9.21 -23.69 -13.01
N GLN A 92 8.67 -24.74 -12.39
CA GLN A 92 7.46 -25.41 -12.85
C GLN A 92 6.25 -24.50 -12.58
N LEU A 93 5.62 -24.02 -13.65
CA LEU A 93 4.41 -23.20 -13.56
C LEU A 93 3.15 -24.09 -13.63
N PRO A 94 2.06 -23.74 -12.94
CA PRO A 94 0.82 -24.50 -13.01
C PRO A 94 0.23 -24.49 -14.42
N GLY A 95 0.00 -25.69 -14.99
CA GLY A 95 -0.63 -25.85 -16.30
C GLY A 95 0.25 -25.51 -17.50
N LEU A 96 1.54 -25.25 -17.30
CA LEU A 96 2.52 -25.07 -18.37
C LEU A 96 3.61 -26.13 -18.25
N ASP A 97 4.01 -26.71 -19.37
CA ASP A 97 5.17 -27.60 -19.42
C ASP A 97 6.47 -26.80 -19.26
N LEU A 98 7.52 -27.46 -18.76
CA LEU A 98 8.86 -26.88 -18.76
C LEU A 98 9.30 -26.67 -20.21
N GLY A 99 9.25 -25.41 -20.67
CA GLY A 99 9.70 -25.03 -22.00
C GLY A 99 11.21 -25.24 -22.19
N GLU A 100 11.68 -25.09 -23.43
CA GLU A 100 13.11 -25.10 -23.70
C GLU A 100 13.81 -23.94 -22.99
N ARG A 101 14.99 -24.21 -22.43
CA ARG A 101 15.83 -23.16 -21.86
C ARG A 101 16.45 -22.37 -23.00
N LEU A 102 16.10 -21.09 -23.07
CA LEU A 102 16.68 -20.15 -24.02
C LEU A 102 18.03 -19.66 -23.51
N ASP A 103 18.88 -19.17 -24.41
CA ASP A 103 20.08 -18.42 -24.01
C ASP A 103 19.65 -17.04 -23.50
N ALA A 104 19.84 -16.83 -22.20
CA ALA A 104 19.39 -15.61 -21.55
C ALA A 104 20.21 -14.40 -21.99
N THR A 105 19.50 -13.33 -22.36
CA THR A 105 20.08 -11.99 -22.54
C THR A 105 19.87 -11.17 -21.27
N PRO A 106 20.82 -10.31 -20.86
CA PRO A 106 20.60 -9.42 -19.71
C PRO A 106 19.48 -8.42 -19.99
N GLY A 107 18.47 -8.40 -19.13
CA GLY A 107 17.42 -7.37 -19.13
C GLY A 107 17.92 -6.06 -18.52
N VAL A 108 17.19 -4.97 -18.80
CA VAL A 108 17.50 -3.63 -18.28
C VAL A 108 16.39 -3.20 -17.34
N ILE A 109 16.70 -3.12 -16.04
CA ILE A 109 15.82 -2.57 -15.02
C ILE A 109 16.14 -1.07 -14.85
N ASP A 110 15.10 -0.24 -14.87
CA ASP A 110 15.18 1.18 -14.57
C ASP A 110 15.22 1.42 -13.05
N TRP A 111 16.43 1.34 -12.50
CA TRP A 111 16.67 1.56 -11.08
C TRP A 111 16.39 3.00 -10.61
N SER A 112 16.18 3.96 -11.52
CA SER A 112 15.84 5.34 -11.14
C SER A 112 14.43 5.47 -10.55
N GLN A 113 13.59 4.45 -10.74
CA GLN A 113 12.20 4.43 -10.26
C GLN A 113 12.01 3.67 -8.94
N VAL A 114 13.09 3.18 -8.30
CA VAL A 114 12.97 2.50 -7.00
C VAL A 114 12.43 3.47 -5.95
N ILE A 115 11.41 3.00 -5.26
CA ILE A 115 10.88 3.62 -4.04
C ILE A 115 11.62 2.97 -2.87
N THR A 116 12.43 3.73 -2.15
CA THR A 116 13.17 3.20 -0.99
C THR A 116 12.23 2.97 0.20
N ALA A 117 12.67 2.13 1.14
CA ALA A 117 11.95 1.91 2.39
C ALA A 117 11.74 3.23 3.16
N GLU A 118 12.74 4.13 3.17
CA GLU A 118 12.60 5.43 3.82
C GLU A 118 11.58 6.34 3.10
N ALA A 119 11.61 6.39 1.77
CA ALA A 119 10.67 7.20 1.00
C ALA A 119 9.22 6.72 1.19
N LYS A 120 9.01 5.40 1.20
CA LYS A 120 7.71 4.79 1.50
C LYS A 120 7.24 5.15 2.92
N ALA A 121 8.11 4.97 3.91
CA ALA A 121 7.79 5.29 5.31
C ALA A 121 7.47 6.79 5.51
N GLN A 122 8.18 7.68 4.81
CA GLN A 122 7.89 9.10 4.85
C GLN A 122 6.52 9.42 4.23
N ALA A 123 6.22 8.87 3.05
CA ALA A 123 4.93 9.07 2.39
C ALA A 123 3.77 8.56 3.25
N ASP A 124 3.92 7.39 3.88
CA ASP A 124 2.91 6.81 4.79
C ASP A 124 2.70 7.72 6.02
N ALA A 125 3.78 8.25 6.61
CA ALA A 125 3.70 9.16 7.74
C ALA A 125 3.04 10.50 7.38
N GLU A 126 3.35 11.06 6.21
CA GLU A 126 2.71 12.27 5.70
C GLU A 126 1.22 12.05 5.42
N GLN A 127 0.85 10.91 4.82
CA GLN A 127 -0.54 10.54 4.56
C GLN A 127 -1.33 10.34 5.85
N LEU A 128 -0.74 9.69 6.86
CA LEU A 128 -1.34 9.54 8.17
C LEU A 128 -1.59 10.90 8.82
N LEU A 129 -0.58 11.76 8.84
CA LEU A 129 -0.70 13.11 9.38
C LEU A 129 -1.80 13.91 8.65
N ALA A 130 -1.86 13.84 7.32
CA ALA A 130 -2.90 14.50 6.54
C ALA A 130 -4.31 14.00 6.90
N THR A 131 -4.46 12.69 7.09
CA THR A 131 -5.73 12.08 7.52
C THR A 131 -6.15 12.59 8.89
N VAL A 132 -5.24 12.57 9.86
CA VAL A 132 -5.47 13.07 11.23
C VAL A 132 -5.84 14.55 11.23
N VAL A 133 -5.11 15.37 10.48
CA VAL A 133 -5.38 16.81 10.38
C VAL A 133 -6.75 17.07 9.75
N SER A 134 -7.13 16.29 8.74
CA SER A 134 -8.47 16.37 8.13
C SER A 134 -9.58 16.01 9.12
N GLU A 135 -9.40 14.94 9.90
CA GLU A 135 -10.37 14.54 10.94
C GLU A 135 -10.49 15.61 12.04
N GLN A 136 -9.36 16.17 12.50
CA GLN A 136 -9.37 17.26 13.47
C GLN A 136 -10.12 18.49 12.93
N ALA A 137 -9.90 18.84 11.66
CA ALA A 137 -10.57 19.96 11.02
C ALA A 137 -12.09 19.73 10.92
N GLN A 138 -12.52 18.52 10.54
CA GLN A 138 -13.93 18.14 10.49
C GLN A 138 -14.60 18.25 11.86
N ARG A 139 -13.96 17.71 12.91
CA ARG A 139 -14.48 17.75 14.29
C ARG A 139 -14.55 19.19 14.82
N ARG A 140 -13.58 20.04 14.46
CA ARG A 140 -13.60 21.48 14.79
C ARG A 140 -14.74 22.20 14.08
N ALA A 141 -14.98 21.93 12.80
CA ALA A 141 -16.08 22.52 12.06
C ALA A 141 -17.45 22.19 12.67
N VAL A 142 -17.65 20.94 13.14
CA VAL A 142 -18.85 20.54 13.88
C VAL A 142 -18.99 21.33 15.19
N ALA A 143 -17.90 21.46 15.95
CA ALA A 143 -17.92 22.23 17.19
C ALA A 143 -18.26 23.71 16.92
N ASP A 144 -17.66 24.33 15.91
CA ASP A 144 -17.93 25.73 15.57
C ASP A 144 -19.39 25.94 15.13
N ALA A 145 -19.96 25.01 14.38
CA ALA A 145 -21.37 25.04 13.98
C ALA A 145 -22.34 24.87 15.16
N ALA A 146 -22.00 24.05 16.16
CA ALA A 146 -22.80 23.89 17.38
C ALA A 146 -22.66 25.10 18.33
N ILE A 147 -21.47 25.67 18.40
CA ILE A 147 -21.15 26.82 19.27
C ILE A 147 -21.90 28.07 18.81
N ALA A 148 -21.98 28.35 17.50
CA ALA A 148 -22.55 29.59 16.98
C ALA A 148 -23.95 29.94 17.54
N PRO A 149 -24.99 29.09 17.41
CA PRO A 149 -26.32 29.43 17.93
C PRO A 149 -26.37 29.55 19.46
N LEU A 150 -25.57 28.76 20.18
CA LEU A 150 -25.48 28.83 21.64
C LEU A 150 -24.82 30.14 22.11
N GLN A 151 -23.82 30.62 21.36
CA GLN A 151 -23.23 31.94 21.62
C GLN A 151 -24.24 33.05 21.40
N ASP A 152 -24.95 33.02 20.28
CA ASP A 152 -25.97 34.03 19.96
C ASP A 152 -27.03 34.11 21.08
N ALA A 153 -27.53 32.96 21.56
CA ALA A 153 -28.51 32.92 22.65
C ALA A 153 -27.96 33.52 23.96
N VAL A 154 -26.69 33.26 24.29
CA VAL A 154 -26.04 33.85 25.49
C VAL A 154 -25.82 35.34 25.31
N GLU A 155 -25.41 35.79 24.12
CA GLU A 155 -25.17 37.20 23.82
C GLU A 155 -26.45 38.03 23.80
N LEU A 156 -27.59 37.41 23.48
CA LEU A 156 -28.92 38.01 23.51
C LEU A 156 -29.60 37.92 24.90
N ASP A 157 -28.93 37.35 25.91
CA ASP A 157 -29.50 37.03 27.23
C ASP A 157 -30.76 36.12 27.15
N GLU A 158 -30.88 35.33 26.08
CA GLU A 158 -32.00 34.39 25.83
C GLU A 158 -31.65 32.94 26.17
N ALA A 159 -30.37 32.64 26.45
CA ALA A 159 -29.92 31.28 26.74
C ALA A 159 -30.49 30.73 28.05
N THR A 160 -30.97 29.49 27.98
CA THR A 160 -31.27 28.68 29.16
C THR A 160 -29.98 28.27 29.89
N GLU A 161 -30.08 27.90 31.17
CA GLU A 161 -28.94 27.38 31.93
C GLU A 161 -28.30 26.14 31.26
N ALA A 162 -29.13 25.30 30.60
CA ALA A 162 -28.66 24.13 29.87
C ALA A 162 -27.84 24.51 28.62
N GLU A 163 -28.29 25.50 27.85
CA GLU A 163 -27.55 26.00 26.67
C GLU A 163 -26.23 26.67 27.07
N ALA A 164 -26.22 27.42 28.17
CA ALA A 164 -25.00 28.04 28.71
C ALA A 164 -23.97 26.98 29.17
N ALA A 165 -24.43 25.90 29.81
CA ALA A 165 -23.57 24.78 30.19
C ALA A 165 -23.03 24.03 28.95
N LEU A 166 -23.91 23.74 27.98
CA LEU A 166 -23.55 23.07 26.73
C LEU A 166 -22.53 23.88 25.92
N LEU A 167 -22.65 25.22 25.89
CA LEU A 167 -21.69 26.12 25.26
C LEU A 167 -20.28 25.98 25.87
N ILE A 168 -20.20 25.85 27.20
CA ILE A 168 -18.92 25.65 27.89
C ILE A 168 -18.31 24.30 27.49
N ASP A 169 -19.12 23.24 27.43
CA ASP A 169 -18.65 21.90 27.07
C ASP A 169 -18.18 21.83 25.61
N TRP A 170 -18.88 22.47 24.67
CA TRP A 170 -18.40 22.59 23.29
C TRP A 170 -17.10 23.40 23.18
N LYS A 171 -16.97 24.50 23.95
CA LYS A 171 -15.71 25.27 24.00
C LYS A 171 -14.56 24.44 24.56
N ARG A 172 -14.79 23.64 25.61
CA ARG A 172 -13.81 22.68 26.16
C ARG A 172 -13.42 21.64 25.13
N TYR A 173 -14.39 21.04 24.44
CA TYR A 173 -14.17 20.08 23.37
C TYR A 173 -13.30 20.67 22.25
N ARG A 174 -13.61 21.88 21.76
CA ARG A 174 -12.79 22.56 20.73
C ARG A 174 -11.37 22.84 21.20
N VAL A 175 -11.17 23.21 22.47
CA VAL A 175 -9.84 23.38 23.06
C VAL A 175 -9.10 22.03 23.14
N ALA A 176 -9.77 20.95 23.53
CA ALA A 176 -9.20 19.61 23.55
C ALA A 176 -8.75 19.15 22.15
N LEU A 177 -9.58 19.37 21.12
CA LEU A 177 -9.21 19.10 19.72
C LEU A 177 -7.96 19.89 19.29
N SER A 178 -7.77 21.11 19.81
CA SER A 178 -6.62 21.95 19.49
C SER A 178 -5.30 21.43 20.09
N ARG A 179 -5.39 20.61 21.14
CA ARG A 179 -4.26 20.06 21.90
C ARG A 179 -3.93 18.62 21.54
N LEU A 180 -4.57 18.05 20.51
CA LEU A 180 -4.29 16.68 20.08
C LEU A 180 -2.83 16.48 19.67
N ALA A 181 -2.20 17.51 19.09
CA ALA A 181 -0.79 17.47 18.71
C ALA A 181 0.18 17.43 19.91
N ASP A 182 -0.29 17.77 21.11
CA ASP A 182 0.49 17.71 22.34
C ASP A 182 0.42 16.33 23.02
N GLN A 183 -0.42 15.41 22.51
CA GLN A 183 -0.53 14.06 23.06
C GLN A 183 0.71 13.22 22.74
N GLU A 184 1.11 12.38 23.68
CA GLU A 184 2.11 11.34 23.44
C GLU A 184 1.53 10.33 22.43
N GLY A 185 2.29 10.04 21.37
CA GLY A 185 1.84 9.12 20.30
C GLY A 185 1.29 9.80 19.06
N TYR A 186 1.06 11.12 19.06
CA TYR A 186 0.63 11.85 17.85
C TYR A 186 1.65 11.69 16.70
N PRO A 187 1.22 11.46 15.44
CA PRO A 187 -0.16 11.28 14.95
C PRO A 187 -0.62 9.81 14.90
N ASN A 188 0.12 8.87 15.47
CA ASN A 188 -0.13 7.43 15.34
C ASN A 188 -1.19 6.90 16.31
N ASP A 189 -1.22 7.43 17.53
CA ASP A 189 -2.19 7.08 18.56
C ASP A 189 -2.77 8.37 19.13
N ILE A 190 -4.09 8.54 19.03
CA ILE A 190 -4.78 9.80 19.37
C ILE A 190 -6.04 9.47 20.17
N ASP A 191 -6.09 9.99 21.39
CA ASP A 191 -7.29 9.96 22.21
C ASP A 191 -8.20 11.12 21.79
N TRP A 192 -9.17 10.80 20.93
CA TRP A 192 -10.14 11.77 20.43
C TRP A 192 -11.16 12.10 21.51
N PRO A 193 -11.34 13.38 21.89
CA PRO A 193 -12.36 13.75 22.86
C PRO A 193 -13.75 13.39 22.33
N ALA A 194 -14.67 13.06 23.24
CA ALA A 194 -16.07 12.83 22.89
C ALA A 194 -16.80 14.17 22.66
N PRO A 195 -17.60 14.30 21.60
CA PRO A 195 -18.44 15.48 21.42
C PRO A 195 -19.50 15.56 22.53
N PRO A 196 -19.87 16.76 23.01
CA PRO A 196 -21.01 16.96 23.90
C PRO A 196 -22.33 16.47 23.28
N ALA A 197 -23.27 16.06 24.14
CA ALA A 197 -24.59 15.54 23.76
C ALA A 197 -25.66 16.64 23.65
#